data_AF-Q84BC3-F1
#
_entry.id   AF-Q84BC3-F1
#
_cell.length_a   1.000
_cell.length_b   1.000
_cell.length_c   1.000
_cell.angle_alpha   90.00
_cell.angle_beta   90.00
_cell.angle_gamma   90.00
#
_symmetry.space_group_name_H-M   'P 1'
#
loop_
_entity.id
_entity.type
_entity.pdbx_description
1 polymer ?
#
loop_
_entity_poly.entity_id
_entity_poly.type
_entity_poly.pdbx_seq_one_letter_code
_entity_poly.pdbx_strand_id
1 'polypeptide(L)'
;KSARVVGDVIGKYHPHGDSAVYETIVRMAQDFSLRYLLVDGQGNFGSIDGDSAAAMRYTEVRMTKLAHELLADLEKDTVDWEDNYDGSERIPEVLPTRVPNLLINGAAGIAVGMA
;
A
#
# COMPACT_ATOMS: atom_id res chain seq x y z
N LYS A 1 1.22 5.09 13.94
CA LYS A 1 -0.19 5.49 13.75
C LYS A 1 -0.47 5.56 12.26
N SER A 2 -1.57 4.96 11.80
CA SER A 2 -1.95 4.97 10.37
C SER A 2 -2.13 6.38 9.83
N ALA A 3 -2.72 7.29 10.62
CA ALA A 3 -2.90 8.70 10.24
C ALA A 3 -1.60 9.40 9.78
N ARG A 4 -0.46 9.09 10.40
CA ARG A 4 0.83 9.66 10.01
C ARG A 4 1.27 9.16 8.63
N VAL A 5 1.18 7.84 8.41
CA VAL A 5 1.54 7.21 7.14
C VAL A 5 0.66 7.74 6.01
N VAL A 6 -0.64 7.84 6.24
CA VAL A 6 -1.61 8.41 5.28
C VAL A 6 -1.25 9.87 4.94
N GLY A 7 -0.97 10.69 5.96
CA GLY A 7 -0.58 12.08 5.75
C GLY A 7 0.72 12.24 4.95
N ASP A 8 1.75 11.44 5.26
CA ASP A 8 3.03 11.47 4.55
C ASP A 8 2.87 11.04 3.09
N VAL A 9 2.04 10.02 2.80
CA VAL A 9 1.77 9.55 1.43
C VAL A 9 1.07 10.63 0.60
N ILE A 10 0.03 11.27 1.15
CA ILE A 10 -0.74 12.27 0.41
C ILE A 10 0.07 13.55 0.19
N GLY A 11 0.83 13.97 1.21
CA GLY A 11 1.61 15.19 1.15
C GLY A 11 2.81 15.13 0.20
N LYS A 12 3.26 13.94 -0.19
CA LYS A 12 4.47 13.76 -1.00
C LYS A 12 4.27 13.03 -2.32
N TYR A 13 3.43 12.00 -2.35
CA TYR A 13 3.45 11.03 -3.45
C TYR A 13 2.09 10.77 -4.10
N HIS A 14 0.98 10.94 -3.37
CA HIS A 14 -0.35 10.57 -3.86
C HIS A 14 -1.37 11.70 -3.63
N PRO A 15 -1.49 12.68 -4.54
CA PRO A 15 -2.27 13.92 -4.34
C PRO A 15 -3.78 13.71 -4.50
N HIS A 16 -4.33 12.72 -3.77
CA HIS A 16 -5.73 12.31 -3.79
C HIS A 16 -6.26 12.16 -2.35
N GLY A 17 -7.54 11.76 -2.23
CA GLY A 17 -8.24 11.69 -0.94
C GLY A 17 -7.62 10.70 0.05
N ASP A 18 -7.70 11.05 1.33
CA ASP A 18 -7.18 10.24 2.44
C ASP A 18 -7.94 8.93 2.67
N SER A 19 -9.24 8.93 2.39
CA SER A 19 -10.09 7.74 2.43
C SER A 19 -9.52 6.62 1.55
N ALA A 20 -9.20 6.91 0.28
CA ALA A 20 -8.70 5.92 -0.66
C ALA A 20 -7.36 5.32 -0.19
N VAL A 21 -6.45 6.14 0.34
CA VAL A 21 -5.17 5.67 0.88
C VAL A 21 -5.39 4.78 2.10
N TYR A 22 -6.23 5.22 3.05
CA TYR A 22 -6.47 4.46 4.27
C TYR A 22 -7.22 3.15 4.02
N GLU A 23 -8.24 3.14 3.16
CA GLU A 23 -8.97 1.93 2.78
C GLU A 23 -8.06 0.92 2.08
N THR A 24 -7.12 1.39 1.26
CA THR A 24 -6.11 0.53 0.63
C THR A 24 -5.18 -0.10 1.67
N ILE A 25 -4.72 0.68 2.67
CA ILE A 25 -3.95 0.15 3.81
C ILE A 25 -4.77 -0.91 4.56
N VAL A 26 -6.05 -0.65 4.82
CA VAL A 26 -6.94 -1.58 5.53
C VAL A 26 -7.05 -2.90 4.77
N ARG A 27 -7.34 -2.83 3.46
CA ARG A 27 -7.44 -4.02 2.60
C ARG A 27 -6.14 -4.85 2.61
N MET A 28 -4.98 -4.20 2.58
CA MET A 28 -3.68 -4.89 2.60
C MET A 28 -3.31 -5.54 3.94
N ALA A 29 -4.07 -5.24 4.99
CA ALA A 29 -3.91 -5.81 6.34
C ALA A 29 -4.94 -6.90 6.69
N GLN A 30 -5.93 -7.16 5.81
CA GLN A 30 -6.99 -8.14 6.03
C GLN A 30 -6.62 -9.51 5.41
N ASP A 31 -6.48 -10.54 6.24
CA ASP A 31 -6.10 -11.90 5.83
C ASP A 31 -7.18 -12.63 5.03
N PHE A 32 -8.42 -12.22 5.17
CA PHE A 32 -9.54 -12.65 4.35
C PHE A 32 -9.62 -11.93 2.99
N SER A 33 -8.81 -10.88 2.77
CA SER A 33 -8.78 -10.13 1.49
C SER A 33 -7.61 -10.51 0.59
N LEU A 34 -6.45 -10.83 1.17
CA LEU A 34 -5.24 -11.17 0.43
C LEU A 34 -4.67 -12.52 0.88
N ARG A 35 -4.11 -13.27 -0.07
CA ARG A 35 -3.46 -14.54 0.23
C ARG A 35 -2.20 -14.35 1.09
N TYR A 36 -1.42 -13.31 0.80
CA TYR A 36 -0.24 -12.91 1.54
C TYR A 36 -0.29 -11.41 1.85
N LEU A 37 -0.40 -11.07 3.13
CA LEU A 37 -0.45 -9.69 3.61
C LEU A 37 0.83 -8.93 3.28
N LEU A 38 0.68 -7.66 2.92
CA LEU A 38 1.79 -6.72 2.72
C LEU A 38 1.90 -5.74 3.89
N VAL A 39 0.80 -5.48 4.60
CA VAL A 39 0.74 -4.62 5.78
C VAL A 39 0.44 -5.46 7.02
N ASP A 40 1.24 -5.28 8.07
CA ASP A 40 0.99 -5.82 9.41
C ASP A 40 0.29 -4.73 10.23
N GLY A 41 -1.00 -4.96 10.51
CA GLY A 41 -1.88 -4.01 11.20
C GLY A 41 -2.14 -4.37 12.66
N GLN A 42 -2.17 -3.37 13.53
CA GLN A 42 -2.60 -3.49 14.92
C GLN A 42 -3.82 -2.58 15.17
N GLY A 43 -4.91 -3.17 15.66
CA GLY A 43 -6.19 -2.51 15.90
C GLY A 43 -7.35 -3.23 15.22
N ASN A 44 -8.50 -2.57 15.12
CA ASN A 44 -9.66 -3.10 14.39
C ASN A 44 -9.55 -2.73 12.90
N PHE A 45 -9.33 -3.74 12.05
CA PHE A 45 -9.23 -3.63 10.59
C PHE A 45 -10.47 -4.18 9.86
N GLY A 46 -11.59 -4.30 10.56
CA GLY A 46 -12.84 -4.83 10.00
C GLY A 46 -12.93 -6.35 10.06
N SER A 47 -14.03 -6.88 9.55
CA SER A 47 -14.38 -8.31 9.63
C SER A 47 -14.97 -8.81 8.31
N ILE A 48 -15.08 -10.14 8.19
CA ILE A 48 -15.76 -10.80 7.06
C ILE A 48 -17.28 -10.51 7.04
N ASP A 49 -17.84 -10.12 8.18
CA ASP A 49 -19.26 -9.78 8.33
C ASP A 49 -19.60 -8.40 7.75
N GLY A 50 -18.61 -7.67 7.25
CA GLY A 50 -18.78 -6.36 6.63
C GLY A 50 -18.57 -5.18 7.58
N ASP A 51 -18.06 -5.43 8.79
CA ASP A 51 -17.72 -4.34 9.71
C ASP A 51 -16.55 -3.51 9.15
N SER A 52 -16.71 -2.20 9.13
CA SER A 52 -15.65 -1.28 8.75
C SER A 52 -14.51 -1.27 9.77
N ALA A 53 -13.30 -0.98 9.29
CA ALA A 53 -12.15 -0.72 10.16
C ALA A 53 -12.41 0.50 11.07
N ALA A 54 -11.73 0.53 12.21
CA ALA A 54 -11.70 1.72 13.05
C ALA A 54 -11.03 2.89 12.33
N ALA A 55 -11.31 4.12 12.76
CA ALA A 55 -10.67 5.31 12.20
C ALA A 55 -9.13 5.26 12.33
N MET A 56 -8.42 5.85 11.35
CA MET A 56 -6.95 5.83 11.23
C MET A 56 -6.16 6.38 12.44
N ARG A 57 -6.84 7.08 13.36
CA ARG A 57 -6.26 7.54 14.63
C ARG A 57 -6.11 6.42 15.67
N TYR A 58 -6.83 5.31 15.51
CA TYR A 58 -6.81 4.17 16.42
C TYR A 58 -5.97 3.00 15.91
N THR A 59 -5.71 2.92 14.62
CA THR A 59 -4.93 1.83 14.02
C THR A 59 -3.45 2.18 13.88
N GLU A 60 -2.64 1.15 13.88
CA GLU A 60 -1.20 1.21 13.61
C GLU A 60 -0.85 0.18 12.54
N VAL A 61 0.14 0.52 11.72
CA VAL A 61 0.59 -0.33 10.62
C VAL A 61 2.10 -0.28 10.50
N ARG A 62 2.66 -1.38 10.03
CA ARG A 62 4.05 -1.50 9.56
C ARG A 62 4.12 -2.48 8.40
N MET A 63 5.28 -2.59 7.77
CA MET A 63 5.50 -3.58 6.72
C MET A 63 5.54 -5.00 7.28
N THR A 64 4.99 -5.95 6.52
CA THR A 64 5.25 -7.38 6.75
C THR A 64 6.67 -7.75 6.29
N LYS A 65 7.15 -8.94 6.69
CA LYS A 65 8.41 -9.50 6.18
C LYS A 65 8.40 -9.64 4.65
N LEU A 66 7.28 -10.05 4.06
CA LEU A 66 7.15 -10.20 2.60
C LEU A 66 7.27 -8.85 1.89
N ALA A 67 6.71 -7.78 2.45
CA ALA A 67 6.82 -6.45 1.85
C ALA A 67 8.28 -5.97 1.74
N HIS A 68 9.18 -6.40 2.62
CA HIS A 68 10.62 -6.10 2.47
C HIS A 68 11.23 -6.75 1.22
N GLU A 69 10.76 -7.92 0.79
CA GLU A 69 11.22 -8.56 -0.45
C GLU A 69 10.73 -7.86 -1.72
N LEU A 70 9.67 -7.05 -1.63
CA LEU A 70 9.23 -6.18 -2.73
C LEU A 70 10.16 -4.97 -2.92
N LEU A 71 10.83 -4.52 -1.84
CA LEU A 71 11.69 -3.33 -1.82
C LEU A 71 13.19 -3.68 -1.79
N ALA A 72 13.55 -4.95 -1.87
CA ALA A 72 14.92 -5.40 -1.70
C ALA A 72 15.85 -4.78 -2.76
N ASP A 73 16.99 -4.26 -2.31
CA ASP A 73 18.04 -3.65 -3.15
C ASP A 73 17.62 -2.36 -3.90
N LEU A 74 16.51 -1.73 -3.54
CA LEU A 74 16.01 -0.51 -4.19
C LEU A 74 17.05 0.64 -4.21
N GLU A 75 17.90 0.72 -3.19
CA GLU A 75 18.96 1.73 -3.08
C GLU A 75 20.18 1.48 -3.99
N LYS A 76 20.22 0.37 -4.73
CA LYS A 76 21.38 -0.07 -5.53
C LYS A 76 21.22 0.21 -7.02
N ASP A 77 20.48 1.27 -7.36
CA ASP A 77 20.27 1.71 -8.75
C ASP A 77 19.70 0.60 -9.64
N THR A 78 18.77 -0.19 -9.08
CA THR A 78 18.17 -1.36 -9.76
C THR A 78 16.97 -1.00 -10.64
N VAL A 79 16.46 0.23 -10.51
CA VAL A 79 15.26 0.72 -11.19
C VAL A 79 15.42 2.20 -11.52
N ASP A 80 14.71 2.65 -12.55
CA ASP A 80 14.62 4.05 -12.89
C ASP A 80 13.76 4.82 -11.86
N TRP A 81 14.04 6.13 -11.76
CA TRP A 81 13.37 7.03 -10.83
C TRP A 81 12.77 8.22 -11.58
N GLU A 82 11.59 8.63 -11.15
CA GLU A 82 10.85 9.78 -11.66
C GLU A 82 10.63 10.82 -10.56
N ASP A 83 10.32 12.04 -10.96
CA ASP A 83 9.90 13.09 -10.02
C ASP A 83 8.44 12.87 -9.60
N ASN A 84 8.09 13.28 -8.38
CA ASN A 84 6.70 13.32 -7.93
C ASN A 84 5.90 14.46 -8.61
N TYR A 85 4.64 14.63 -8.24
CA TYR A 85 3.70 15.55 -8.90
C TYR A 85 4.11 17.03 -8.88
N ASP A 86 4.96 17.47 -7.94
CA ASP A 86 5.44 18.85 -7.82
C ASP A 86 6.96 18.99 -8.03
N GLY A 87 7.65 17.91 -8.38
CA GLY A 87 9.09 17.91 -8.65
C GLY A 87 9.99 17.99 -7.41
N SER A 88 9.44 17.87 -6.19
CA SER A 88 10.20 18.01 -4.94
C SER A 88 10.72 16.69 -4.36
N GLU A 89 10.16 15.55 -4.78
CA GLU A 89 10.49 14.21 -4.29
C GLU A 89 10.71 13.24 -5.46
N ARG A 90 11.30 12.07 -5.19
CA ARG A 90 11.59 11.02 -6.19
C ARG A 90 10.78 9.76 -5.92
N ILE A 91 10.34 9.09 -6.99
CA ILE A 91 9.53 7.86 -6.96
C ILE A 91 10.17 6.82 -7.89
N PRO A 92 10.34 5.55 -7.47
CA PRO A 92 10.79 4.51 -8.39
C PRO A 92 9.67 4.15 -9.38
N GLU A 93 10.00 4.02 -10.67
CA GLU A 93 9.01 3.68 -11.71
C GLU A 93 8.38 2.30 -11.45
N VAL A 94 9.20 1.36 -10.97
CA VAL A 94 8.79 0.00 -10.57
C VAL A 94 9.50 -0.42 -9.29
N LEU A 95 8.98 -1.45 -8.61
CA LEU A 95 9.66 -2.06 -7.47
C LEU A 95 10.55 -3.22 -7.93
N PRO A 96 11.77 -3.39 -7.36
CA PRO A 96 12.72 -4.46 -7.68
C PRO A 96 12.29 -5.81 -7.05
N THR A 97 11.02 -6.17 -7.22
CA THR A 97 10.40 -7.29 -6.51
C THR A 97 11.11 -8.62 -6.76
N ARG A 98 11.32 -9.39 -5.68
CA ARG A 98 11.83 -10.77 -5.74
C ARG A 98 10.74 -11.82 -5.76
N VAL A 99 9.47 -11.40 -5.73
CA VAL A 99 8.31 -12.28 -5.66
C VAL A 99 7.31 -11.89 -6.75
N PRO A 100 6.70 -12.84 -7.49
CA PRO A 100 5.72 -12.53 -8.53
C PRO A 100 4.36 -12.12 -7.93
N ASN A 101 4.30 -10.95 -7.30
CA ASN A 101 3.16 -10.48 -6.49
C ASN A 101 1.83 -10.50 -7.24
N LEU A 102 1.84 -10.12 -8.53
CA LEU A 102 0.65 -10.15 -9.39
C LEU A 102 0.02 -11.56 -9.45
N LEU A 103 0.84 -12.61 -9.56
CA LEU A 103 0.34 -13.99 -9.67
C LEU A 103 -0.15 -14.53 -8.33
N ILE A 104 0.50 -14.14 -7.22
CA ILE A 104 0.21 -14.72 -5.90
C ILE A 104 -0.91 -14.00 -5.14
N ASN A 105 -1.07 -12.69 -5.36
CA ASN A 105 -2.09 -11.86 -4.69
C ASN A 105 -3.18 -11.36 -5.64
N GLY A 106 -2.95 -11.45 -6.96
CA GLY A 106 -3.90 -10.99 -7.96
C GLY A 106 -4.08 -9.46 -7.97
N ALA A 107 -4.95 -9.02 -8.86
CA ALA A 107 -5.48 -7.67 -8.90
C ALA A 107 -6.89 -7.73 -9.51
N ALA A 108 -7.73 -6.77 -9.14
CA ALA A 108 -9.01 -6.54 -9.79
C ALA A 108 -9.18 -5.02 -9.93
N GLY A 109 -9.50 -4.57 -11.13
CA GLY A 109 -9.65 -3.14 -11.43
C GLY A 109 -10.66 -2.95 -12.54
N ILE A 110 -11.25 -1.76 -12.62
CA ILE A 110 -12.17 -1.40 -13.70
C ILE A 110 -11.63 -0.10 -14.29
N ALA A 111 -11.28 -0.14 -15.56
CA ALA A 111 -10.80 1.00 -16.31
C ALA A 111 -11.87 1.49 -17.29
N VAL A 112 -11.53 2.48 -18.11
CA VAL A 112 -12.42 2.93 -19.19
C VAL A 112 -12.36 1.91 -20.33
N GLY A 113 -13.40 1.10 -20.48
CA GLY A 113 -13.54 0.12 -21.56
C GLY A 113 -12.81 -1.22 -21.34
N MET A 114 -12.25 -1.46 -20.15
CA MET A 114 -11.55 -2.70 -19.77
C MET A 114 -11.80 -3.03 -18.29
N ALA A 115 -11.62 -4.30 -17.90
CA ALA A 115 -11.66 -4.80 -16.52
C ALA A 115 -10.66 -5.95 -16.33
#